data_AF-A0A1H7ABM7-F1
#
_entry.id   AF-A0A1H7ABM7-F1
#
_cell.length_a   1.000
_cell.length_b   1.000
_cell.length_c   1.000
_cell.angle_alpha   90.00
_cell.angle_beta   90.00
_cell.angle_gamma   90.00
#
_symmetry.space_group_name_H-M   'P 1'
#
loop_
_entity.id
_entity.type
_entity.pdbx_description
1 polymer ?
#
loop_
_entity_poly.entity_id
_entity_poly.type
_entity_poly.pdbx_seq_one_letter_code
_entity_poly.pdbx_strand_id
1 'polypeptide(L)'
;LTLNGQRIALAMKVGTPVYESCYVGKMLPYGRPSQYPYPVVCGGMLSGAAATRFSDTAHSGYFKGNKASMGLRSNDGWLQPYCYPWQNSAIASTTQLRDTGGVYHLLPVELNDNSANLWGALDGIFYISGFNNAVENTLTIDGVDYVVIQDVWRTGHTDYYAMRLDG
;
A
#
# COMPACT_ATOMS: atom_id res chain seq x y z
N LEU A 1 10.33 -7.20 6.70
CA LEU A 1 9.95 -6.22 7.74
C LEU A 1 10.87 -5.03 7.58
N THR A 2 10.31 -3.82 7.61
CA THR A 2 11.06 -2.56 7.61
C THR A 2 10.41 -1.63 8.63
N LEU A 3 11.21 -0.80 9.29
CA LEU A 3 10.74 0.13 10.30
C LEU A 3 11.60 1.38 10.31
N ASN A 4 11.00 2.48 10.70
CA ASN A 4 11.70 3.72 11.01
C ASN A 4 11.03 4.37 12.24
N GLY A 5 11.46 5.58 12.61
CA GLY A 5 10.92 6.28 13.78
C GLY A 5 9.42 6.60 13.73
N GLN A 6 8.74 6.40 12.58
CA GLN A 6 7.34 6.75 12.37
C GLN A 6 6.46 5.62 11.80
N ARG A 7 7.04 4.47 11.41
CA ARG A 7 6.27 3.33 10.87
C ARG A 7 6.93 1.98 11.12
N ILE A 8 6.10 0.95 11.03
CA ILE A 8 6.43 -0.46 10.87
C ILE A 8 5.65 -0.97 9.66
N ALA A 9 6.34 -1.55 8.69
CA ALA A 9 5.73 -2.20 7.52
C ALA A 9 6.26 -3.63 7.36
N LEU A 10 5.35 -4.58 7.18
CA LEU A 10 5.65 -6.00 7.08
C LEU A 10 5.07 -6.55 5.77
N ALA A 11 5.90 -7.32 5.08
CA ALA A 11 5.49 -8.30 4.10
C ALA A 11 6.05 -9.65 4.55
N MET A 12 5.20 -10.66 4.68
CA MET A 12 5.55 -11.99 5.16
C MET A 12 5.14 -13.03 4.12
N LYS A 13 6.11 -13.86 3.71
CA LYS A 13 5.84 -14.99 2.81
C LYS A 13 5.20 -16.13 3.61
N VAL A 14 3.98 -16.51 3.22
CA VAL A 14 3.17 -17.56 3.87
C VAL A 14 2.90 -18.77 2.96
N GLY A 15 3.36 -18.70 1.71
CA GLY A 15 3.25 -19.76 0.69
C GLY A 15 4.14 -19.46 -0.53
N THR A 16 3.96 -20.20 -1.64
CA THR A 16 4.90 -20.15 -2.79
C THR A 16 4.23 -19.72 -4.11
N PRO A 17 4.39 -18.46 -4.54
CA PRO A 17 4.58 -17.28 -3.68
C PRO A 17 3.22 -16.81 -3.15
N VAL A 18 3.10 -16.64 -1.83
CA VAL A 18 1.92 -16.01 -1.19
C VAL A 18 2.39 -15.08 -0.09
N TYR A 19 1.90 -13.84 -0.08
CA TYR A 19 2.35 -12.78 0.80
C TYR A 19 1.23 -12.15 1.61
N GLU A 20 1.45 -12.03 2.91
CA GLU A 20 0.61 -11.27 3.84
C GLU A 20 1.30 -9.98 4.25
N SER A 21 0.56 -8.87 4.31
CA SER A 21 1.15 -7.56 4.60
C SER A 21 0.39 -6.79 5.66
N CYS A 22 1.13 -6.02 6.46
CA CYS A 22 0.56 -5.07 7.40
C CYS A 22 1.39 -3.78 7.49
N TYR A 23 0.75 -2.72 7.98
CA TYR A 23 1.33 -1.40 8.17
C TYR A 23 0.78 -0.78 9.45
N VAL A 24 1.67 -0.22 10.27
CA VAL A 24 1.30 0.69 11.36
C VAL A 24 2.29 1.84 11.36
N GLY A 25 1.81 3.06 11.17
CA GLY A 25 2.68 4.23 11.12
C GLY A 25 1.95 5.50 10.80
N LYS A 26 2.64 6.63 10.82
CA LYS A 26 2.05 7.91 10.40
C LYS A 26 1.98 7.98 8.87
N MET A 27 0.90 8.54 8.31
CA MET A 27 0.94 9.02 6.92
C MET A 27 1.76 10.32 6.84
N LEU A 28 2.23 10.66 5.65
CA LEU A 28 2.81 11.96 5.31
C LEU A 28 1.67 12.94 4.99
N PRO A 29 1.26 13.82 5.91
CA PRO A 29 0.08 14.66 5.70
C PRO A 29 0.36 15.77 4.70
N TYR A 30 -0.62 16.09 3.86
CA TYR A 30 -0.58 17.27 2.98
C TYR A 30 -1.15 18.52 3.65
N GLY A 31 -1.86 18.35 4.77
CA GLY A 31 -2.36 19.44 5.61
C GLY A 31 -1.33 19.91 6.66
N ARG A 32 -1.70 20.97 7.38
CA ARG A 32 -0.88 21.50 8.48
C ARG A 32 -0.82 20.48 9.64
N PRO A 33 0.27 20.46 10.44
CA PRO A 33 0.36 19.60 11.63
C PRO A 33 -0.81 19.77 12.62
N SER A 34 -1.43 20.95 12.68
CA SER A 34 -2.61 21.19 13.51
C SER A 34 -3.88 20.49 13.03
N GLN A 35 -4.00 20.21 11.72
CA GLN A 35 -5.14 19.48 11.15
C GLN A 35 -4.98 17.97 11.35
N TYR A 36 -3.72 17.50 11.43
CA TYR A 36 -3.36 16.11 11.64
C TYR A 36 -2.33 15.96 12.77
N PRO A 37 -2.73 16.17 14.05
CA PRO A 37 -1.80 16.04 15.18
C PRO A 37 -1.23 14.63 15.32
N TYR A 38 -2.02 13.61 14.98
CA TYR A 38 -1.61 12.22 15.06
C TYR A 38 -2.21 11.35 13.93
N PRO A 39 -1.69 11.47 12.69
CA PRO A 39 -2.27 10.82 11.51
C PRO A 39 -1.78 9.38 11.38
N VAL A 40 -2.04 8.56 12.40
CA VAL A 40 -1.68 7.15 12.39
C VAL A 40 -2.59 6.38 11.46
N VAL A 41 -1.98 5.52 10.66
CA VAL A 41 -2.61 4.56 9.79
C VAL A 41 -2.30 3.17 10.30
N CYS A 42 -3.34 2.34 10.36
CA CYS A 42 -3.25 0.92 10.64
C CYS A 42 -3.87 0.16 9.46
N GLY A 43 -3.11 -0.74 8.84
CA GLY A 43 -3.53 -1.52 7.68
C GLY A 43 -3.14 -2.99 7.84
N GLY A 44 -4.04 -3.89 7.47
CA GLY A 44 -3.78 -5.33 7.35
C GLY A 44 -4.60 -5.97 6.22
N MET A 45 -4.28 -7.19 5.82
CA MET A 45 -5.01 -7.87 4.75
C MET A 45 -6.33 -8.52 5.20
N LEU A 46 -6.51 -8.69 6.51
CA LEU A 46 -7.71 -9.29 7.11
C LEU A 46 -8.45 -8.27 7.99
N SER A 47 -9.76 -8.44 8.09
CA SER A 47 -10.61 -7.67 9.02
C SER A 47 -10.93 -8.53 10.24
N GLY A 48 -10.44 -8.12 11.41
CA GLY A 48 -10.60 -8.87 12.65
C GLY A 48 -9.86 -10.21 12.66
N ALA A 49 -10.25 -11.10 13.58
CA ALA A 49 -9.69 -12.45 13.70
C ALA A 49 -10.39 -13.44 12.74
N ALA A 50 -10.31 -13.17 11.44
CA ALA A 50 -10.92 -14.01 10.42
C ALA A 50 -10.18 -15.36 10.27
N ALA A 51 -10.93 -16.45 10.10
CA ALA A 51 -10.38 -17.78 9.82
C ALA A 51 -10.03 -17.96 8.32
N THR A 52 -9.33 -16.98 7.75
CA THR A 52 -8.99 -16.93 6.33
C THR A 52 -7.71 -17.71 6.05
N ARG A 53 -7.72 -18.52 4.99
CA ARG A 53 -6.54 -19.25 4.51
C ARG A 53 -5.72 -18.35 3.58
N PHE A 54 -4.40 -18.49 3.57
CA PHE A 54 -3.52 -17.74 2.66
C PHE A 54 -3.86 -17.94 1.17
N SER A 55 -4.47 -19.07 0.81
CA SER A 55 -4.89 -19.39 -0.55
C SER A 55 -6.30 -18.93 -0.90
N ASP A 56 -6.98 -18.24 0.02
CA ASP A 56 -8.30 -17.69 -0.23
C ASP A 56 -8.25 -16.61 -1.33
N THR A 57 -9.34 -16.46 -2.06
CA THR A 57 -9.39 -15.60 -3.25
C THR A 57 -10.04 -14.23 -2.98
N ALA A 58 -10.63 -14.02 -1.80
CA ALA A 58 -11.42 -12.83 -1.47
C ALA A 58 -10.62 -11.74 -0.75
N HIS A 59 -9.62 -12.11 0.07
CA HIS A 59 -8.79 -11.13 0.78
C HIS A 59 -7.70 -10.51 -0.11
N SER A 60 -7.25 -9.32 0.26
CA SER A 60 -6.34 -8.48 -0.55
C SER A 60 -5.75 -7.37 0.33
N GLY A 61 -4.69 -6.71 -0.15
CA GLY A 61 -4.01 -5.58 0.45
C GLY A 61 -4.95 -4.50 0.97
N TYR A 62 -4.66 -3.98 2.16
CA TYR A 62 -5.37 -2.86 2.79
C TYR A 62 -5.42 -1.61 1.90
N PHE A 63 -4.42 -1.42 1.04
CA PHE A 63 -4.28 -0.29 0.12
C PHE A 63 -5.11 -0.42 -1.17
N LYS A 64 -5.82 -1.54 -1.38
CA LYS A 64 -6.60 -1.77 -2.62
C LYS A 64 -7.96 -1.07 -2.60
N GLY A 65 -7.94 0.24 -2.80
CA GLY A 65 -9.14 1.07 -2.87
C GLY A 65 -9.64 1.45 -1.48
N ASN A 66 -10.88 1.09 -1.13
CA ASN A 66 -11.48 1.34 0.18
C ASN A 66 -11.69 0.03 0.93
N LYS A 67 -10.87 -0.23 1.96
CA LYS A 67 -10.86 -1.49 2.70
C LYS A 67 -11.13 -1.27 4.19
N ALA A 68 -12.05 -2.06 4.75
CA ALA A 68 -12.32 -2.06 6.19
C ALA A 68 -11.13 -2.47 7.06
N SER A 69 -10.14 -3.15 6.46
CA SER A 69 -8.89 -3.51 7.11
C SER A 69 -7.84 -2.39 7.12
N MET A 70 -8.24 -1.17 6.73
CA MET A 70 -7.42 0.03 6.79
C MET A 70 -8.15 1.14 7.56
N GLY A 71 -7.46 1.75 8.52
CA GLY A 71 -7.94 2.88 9.29
C GLY A 71 -6.93 4.01 9.34
N LEU A 72 -7.39 5.25 9.17
CA LEU A 72 -6.64 6.48 9.43
C LEU A 72 -7.23 7.16 10.67
N ARG A 73 -6.38 7.51 11.64
CA ARG A 73 -6.79 8.26 12.83
C ARG A 73 -6.93 9.75 12.47
N SER A 74 -8.15 10.26 12.56
CA SER A 74 -8.46 11.69 12.54
C SER A 74 -8.70 12.22 13.96
N ASN A 75 -8.93 13.53 14.08
CA ASN A 75 -9.33 14.14 15.35
C ASN A 75 -10.65 13.57 15.88
N ASP A 76 -11.59 13.25 14.97
CA ASP A 76 -12.95 12.86 15.32
C ASP A 76 -13.15 11.34 15.42
N GLY A 77 -12.23 10.53 14.89
CA GLY A 77 -12.47 9.09 14.80
C GLY A 77 -11.42 8.31 14.04
N TRP A 78 -11.75 7.05 13.77
CA TRP A 78 -11.09 6.27 12.74
C TRP A 78 -11.85 6.46 11.44
N LEU A 79 -11.15 6.83 10.38
CA LEU A 79 -11.67 6.94 9.03
C LEU A 79 -11.23 5.72 8.23
N GLN A 80 -12.08 5.22 7.35
CA GLN A 80 -11.72 4.18 6.37
C GLN A 80 -11.32 4.87 5.06
N PRO A 81 -10.03 5.08 4.79
CA PRO A 81 -9.61 5.84 3.62
C PRO A 81 -9.83 5.08 2.32
N TYR A 82 -10.03 5.84 1.23
CA TYR A 82 -9.76 5.36 -0.11
C TYR A 82 -8.27 5.57 -0.42
N CYS A 83 -7.69 4.66 -1.20
CA CYS A 83 -6.27 4.67 -1.55
C CYS A 83 -6.06 4.85 -3.05
N TYR A 84 -5.41 5.95 -3.42
CA TYR A 84 -4.81 6.14 -4.74
C TYR A 84 -3.58 5.26 -4.91
N PRO A 85 -3.34 4.66 -6.09
CA PRO A 85 -4.16 4.69 -7.31
C PRO A 85 -5.25 3.62 -7.39
N TRP A 86 -5.35 2.67 -6.45
CA TRP A 86 -6.23 1.51 -6.57
C TRP A 86 -7.74 1.82 -6.58
N GLN A 87 -8.19 2.96 -6.08
CA GLN A 87 -9.59 3.39 -6.24
C GLN A 87 -9.87 4.01 -7.63
N ASN A 88 -8.84 4.40 -8.37
CA ASN A 88 -8.98 5.00 -9.69
C ASN A 88 -8.97 3.92 -10.78
N SER A 89 -10.14 3.65 -11.35
CA SER A 89 -10.29 2.64 -12.39
C SER A 89 -9.49 2.94 -13.65
N ALA A 90 -9.27 4.21 -13.99
CA ALA A 90 -8.47 4.56 -15.16
C ALA A 90 -6.99 4.20 -15.00
N ILE A 91 -6.46 4.04 -13.79
CA ILE A 91 -5.03 3.80 -13.54
C ILE A 91 -4.78 2.36 -13.07
N ALA A 92 -5.66 1.87 -12.19
CA ALA A 92 -5.52 0.57 -11.54
C ALA A 92 -6.67 -0.40 -11.90
N SER A 93 -7.23 -0.29 -13.12
CA SER A 93 -8.23 -1.23 -13.62
C SER A 93 -8.31 -1.28 -15.16
N THR A 94 -8.95 -0.30 -15.79
CA THR A 94 -9.28 -0.29 -17.23
C THR A 94 -8.07 -0.01 -18.10
N THR A 95 -7.13 0.78 -17.60
CA THR A 95 -5.80 0.90 -18.17
C THR A 95 -4.77 0.37 -17.18
N GLN A 96 -3.56 0.11 -17.68
CA GLN A 96 -2.49 -0.50 -16.91
C GLN A 96 -1.22 0.31 -17.14
N LEU A 97 -0.67 0.85 -16.05
CA LEU A 97 0.65 1.44 -16.07
C LEU A 97 1.68 0.39 -16.47
N ARG A 98 2.67 0.82 -17.25
CA ARG A 98 3.81 -0.01 -17.66
C ARG A 98 5.11 0.66 -17.27
N ASP A 99 6.18 -0.10 -17.30
CA ASP A 99 7.52 0.47 -17.24
C ASP A 99 7.75 1.42 -18.41
N THR A 100 8.64 2.38 -18.23
CA THR A 100 9.12 3.26 -19.30
C THR A 100 10.59 2.97 -19.54
N GLY A 101 10.88 2.18 -20.57
CA GLY A 101 12.26 1.81 -20.91
C GLY A 101 12.94 0.98 -19.80
N GLY A 102 12.21 0.05 -19.16
CA GLY A 102 12.72 -0.76 -18.05
C GLY A 102 12.65 -0.08 -16.68
N VAL A 103 12.20 1.18 -16.61
CA VAL A 103 12.05 1.92 -15.35
C VAL A 103 10.61 1.82 -14.85
N TYR A 104 10.46 1.32 -13.62
CA TYR A 104 9.18 1.27 -12.93
C TYR A 104 8.92 2.55 -12.15
N HIS A 105 7.86 3.27 -12.52
CA HIS A 105 7.44 4.46 -11.79
C HIS A 105 6.69 4.09 -10.51
N LEU A 106 7.13 4.66 -9.39
CA LEU A 106 6.45 4.54 -8.11
C LEU A 106 5.39 5.63 -7.99
N LEU A 107 4.14 5.24 -7.73
CA LEU A 107 3.09 6.19 -7.36
C LEU A 107 2.86 6.16 -5.84
N PRO A 108 2.78 7.32 -5.16
CA PRO A 108 2.48 7.36 -3.74
C PRO A 108 1.09 6.78 -3.47
N VAL A 109 0.95 6.07 -2.34
CA VAL A 109 -0.35 5.57 -1.91
C VAL A 109 -1.08 6.64 -1.11
N GLU A 110 -1.91 7.41 -1.79
CA GLU A 110 -2.56 8.59 -1.20
C GLU A 110 -3.93 8.28 -0.59
N LEU A 111 -4.16 8.78 0.61
CA LEU A 111 -5.36 8.58 1.41
C LEU A 111 -6.34 9.75 1.18
N ASN A 112 -7.58 9.42 0.85
CA ASN A 112 -8.62 10.38 0.52
C ASN A 112 -10.03 9.88 0.90
N ASP A 113 -11.01 10.77 0.77
CA ASP A 113 -12.44 10.48 1.00
C ASP A 113 -13.22 10.09 -0.27
N ASN A 114 -12.53 9.88 -1.40
CA ASN A 114 -13.12 9.69 -2.73
C ASN A 114 -14.03 10.85 -3.19
N SER A 115 -13.78 12.04 -2.66
CA SER A 115 -14.43 13.27 -3.05
C SER A 115 -13.37 14.36 -3.23
N ALA A 116 -13.43 15.44 -2.47
CA ALA A 116 -12.53 16.57 -2.59
C ALA A 116 -11.33 16.51 -1.62
N ASN A 117 -11.36 15.67 -0.59
CA ASN A 117 -10.36 15.72 0.47
C ASN A 117 -9.24 14.71 0.24
N LEU A 118 -8.04 15.24 0.04
CA LEU A 118 -6.78 14.49 0.01
C LEU A 118 -6.02 14.75 1.32
N TRP A 119 -5.68 13.69 2.05
CA TRP A 119 -5.17 13.81 3.41
C TRP A 119 -3.64 13.66 3.49
N GLY A 120 -3.07 12.78 2.69
CA GLY A 120 -1.64 12.49 2.70
C GLY A 120 -1.32 11.17 2.02
N ALA A 121 -0.07 10.72 2.10
CA ALA A 121 0.39 9.45 1.53
C ALA A 121 0.96 8.50 2.59
N LEU A 122 0.89 7.19 2.34
CA LEU A 122 1.64 6.23 3.14
C LEU A 122 3.15 6.50 3.01
N ASP A 123 3.86 6.42 4.14
CA ASP A 123 5.31 6.50 4.10
C ASP A 123 5.87 5.12 3.71
N GLY A 124 6.63 5.05 2.61
CA GLY A 124 7.36 3.85 2.21
C GLY A 124 6.57 2.78 1.47
N ILE A 125 5.28 2.98 1.22
CA ILE A 125 4.45 2.07 0.44
C ILE A 125 4.02 2.80 -0.83
N PHE A 126 4.30 2.19 -1.97
CA PHE A 126 4.05 2.77 -3.29
C PHE A 126 3.36 1.75 -4.20
N TYR A 127 2.49 2.23 -5.06
CA TYR A 127 2.06 1.44 -6.20
C TYR A 127 3.22 1.25 -7.18
N ILE A 128 3.31 0.06 -7.74
CA ILE A 128 4.22 -0.28 -8.83
C ILE A 128 3.51 -1.21 -9.82
N SER A 129 3.79 -1.07 -11.11
CA SER A 129 3.21 -1.95 -12.12
C SER A 129 3.72 -3.39 -11.97
N GLY A 130 2.81 -4.35 -12.15
CA GLY A 130 3.11 -5.77 -12.31
C GLY A 130 3.55 -6.18 -13.71
N PHE A 131 3.48 -5.28 -14.70
CA PHE A 131 3.89 -5.60 -16.07
C PHE A 131 5.40 -5.90 -16.13
N ASN A 132 5.76 -7.10 -16.56
CA ASN A 132 7.15 -7.57 -16.61
C ASN A 132 7.89 -7.50 -15.25
N ASN A 133 7.15 -7.45 -14.14
CA ASN A 133 7.69 -7.34 -12.80
C ASN A 133 7.42 -8.64 -12.03
N ALA A 134 8.24 -8.93 -11.02
CA ALA A 134 8.11 -10.11 -10.20
C ALA A 134 8.19 -9.73 -8.71
N VAL A 135 7.56 -10.56 -7.88
CA VAL A 135 7.71 -10.45 -6.43
C VAL A 135 9.17 -10.65 -6.05
N GLU A 136 9.62 -9.97 -4.99
CA GLU A 136 11.00 -9.96 -4.48
C GLU A 136 12.01 -9.25 -5.40
N ASN A 137 11.59 -8.71 -6.56
CA ASN A 137 12.44 -7.78 -7.31
C ASN A 137 12.82 -6.59 -6.42
N THR A 138 14.05 -6.12 -6.58
CA THR A 138 14.55 -4.93 -5.90
C THR A 138 14.82 -3.82 -6.90
N LEU A 139 14.64 -2.59 -6.46
CA LEU A 139 14.95 -1.40 -7.24
C LEU A 139 15.49 -0.29 -6.33
N THR A 140 16.38 0.52 -6.88
CA THR A 140 16.94 1.69 -6.22
C THR A 140 16.52 2.94 -6.98
N ILE A 141 15.87 3.87 -6.31
CA ILE A 141 15.46 5.18 -6.87
C ILE A 141 16.00 6.25 -5.94
N ASP A 142 16.77 7.20 -6.49
CA ASP A 142 17.37 8.31 -5.74
C ASP A 142 18.15 7.85 -4.48
N GLY A 143 18.81 6.70 -4.56
CA GLY A 143 19.58 6.11 -3.45
C GLY A 143 18.75 5.42 -2.38
N VAL A 144 17.45 5.25 -2.59
CA VAL A 144 16.54 4.53 -1.70
C VAL A 144 16.19 3.18 -2.31
N ASP A 145 16.34 2.11 -1.52
CA ASP A 145 16.03 0.76 -1.95
C ASP A 145 14.58 0.38 -1.64
N TYR A 146 13.99 -0.39 -2.55
CA TYR A 146 12.64 -0.92 -2.45
C TYR A 146 12.61 -2.39 -2.82
N VAL A 147 11.68 -3.13 -2.21
CA VAL A 147 11.32 -4.49 -2.61
C VAL A 147 9.90 -4.53 -3.16
N VAL A 148 9.71 -5.24 -4.26
CA VAL A 148 8.40 -5.45 -4.88
C VAL A 148 7.70 -6.61 -4.20
N ILE A 149 6.48 -6.38 -3.71
CA ILE A 149 5.67 -7.39 -3.03
C ILE A 149 4.34 -7.54 -3.77
N GLN A 150 3.93 -8.79 -3.94
CA GLN A 150 2.64 -9.12 -4.55
C GLN A 150 1.51 -9.13 -3.52
N ASP A 151 0.29 -8.88 -3.98
CA ASP A 151 -0.93 -8.95 -3.20
C ASP A 151 -1.40 -10.40 -3.07
N VAL A 152 -1.15 -11.01 -1.91
CA VAL A 152 -1.48 -12.41 -1.62
C VAL A 152 -0.77 -13.32 -2.65
N TRP A 153 -1.51 -13.99 -3.53
CA TRP A 153 -1.02 -14.90 -4.57
C TRP A 153 -1.16 -14.31 -5.99
N ARG A 154 -1.63 -13.06 -6.11
CA ARG A 154 -2.00 -12.45 -7.39
C ARG A 154 -0.79 -11.92 -8.15
N THR A 155 -0.86 -11.94 -9.48
CA THR A 155 0.26 -11.60 -10.39
C THR A 155 -0.15 -10.68 -11.53
N GLY A 156 -1.32 -10.05 -11.47
CA GLY A 156 -1.78 -9.09 -12.45
C GLY A 156 -1.05 -7.74 -12.35
N HIS A 157 -1.35 -6.86 -13.30
CA HIS A 157 -0.70 -5.56 -13.46
C HIS A 157 -0.83 -4.62 -12.24
N THR A 158 -1.87 -4.82 -11.43
CA THR A 158 -2.23 -3.99 -10.28
C THR A 158 -2.11 -4.75 -8.96
N ASP A 159 -1.41 -5.89 -8.98
CA ASP A 159 -1.29 -6.80 -7.86
C ASP A 159 0.06 -6.67 -7.14
N TYR A 160 0.79 -5.59 -7.38
CA TYR A 160 2.10 -5.35 -6.77
C TYR A 160 2.15 -3.99 -6.09
N TYR A 161 2.94 -3.92 -5.03
CA TYR A 161 3.34 -2.67 -4.39
C TYR A 161 4.84 -2.71 -4.12
N ALA A 162 5.48 -1.55 -4.10
CA ALA A 162 6.86 -1.41 -3.67
C ALA A 162 6.89 -0.99 -2.20
N MET A 163 7.71 -1.68 -1.41
CA MET A 163 7.97 -1.37 -0.01
C MET A 163 9.40 -0.87 0.15
N ARG A 164 9.57 0.35 0.66
CA ARG A 164 10.88 0.94 0.94
C ARG A 164 11.61 0.11 2.02
N LEU A 165 12.90 -0.13 1.82
CA LEU A 165 13.77 -0.77 2.81
C LEU A 165 14.46 0.33 3.62
N ASP A 166 13.94 0.60 4.81
CA ASP A 166 14.63 1.43 5.82
C ASP A 166 15.77 0.62 6.46
N GLY A 167 16.94 1.25 6.59
CA GLY A 167 18.14 0.71 7.25
C GLY A 167 18.38 1.27 8.65
#